data_AF-A0A941DBZ9-F1
#
_entry.id   AF-A0A941DBZ9-F1
#
_cell.length_a   1.000
_cell.length_b   1.000
_cell.length_c   1.000
_cell.angle_alpha   90.00
_cell.angle_beta   90.00
_cell.angle_gamma   90.00
#
_symmetry.space_group_name_H-M   'P 1'
#
loop_
_entity.id
_entity.type
_entity.pdbx_description
1 polymer ?
#
loop_
_entity_poly.entity_id
_entity_poly.type
_entity_poly.pdbx_seq_one_letter_code
_entity_poly.pdbx_strand_id
1 'polypeptide(L)'
;MKHMKTVLILEHTEEVFDKLTCDVCGAESHWDENWSSAEPEKKMTTIQLEEEESFPNGGQSTQTQFHICPTCFKTKLSAWFESHRQAKPTVSKSVW
;
A
#
# COMPACT_ATOMS: atom_id res chain seq x y z
N MET A 1 -0.81 -5.14 -6.65
CA MET A 1 0.36 -5.05 -7.54
C MET A 1 0.69 -3.59 -7.86
N LYS A 2 1.95 -3.20 -7.76
CA LYS A 2 2.44 -1.87 -8.18
C LYS A 2 2.78 -1.87 -9.66
N HIS A 3 2.29 -0.86 -10.38
CA HIS A 3 2.54 -0.68 -11.80
C HIS A 3 3.46 0.53 -12.00
N MET A 4 4.52 0.32 -12.77
CA MET A 4 5.45 1.37 -13.22
C MET A 4 5.25 1.59 -14.72
N LYS A 5 5.45 2.81 -15.19
CA LYS A 5 5.50 3.13 -16.62
C LYS A 5 6.77 3.89 -16.94
N THR A 6 7.31 3.64 -18.13
CA THR A 6 8.46 4.39 -18.65
C THR A 6 7.97 5.66 -19.33
N VAL A 7 8.51 6.81 -18.93
CA VAL A 7 8.21 8.12 -19.52
C VAL A 7 9.50 8.70 -20.10
N LEU A 8 9.43 9.23 -21.32
CA LEU A 8 10.55 9.93 -21.94
C LEU A 8 10.58 11.38 -21.44
N ILE A 9 11.63 11.75 -20.74
CA ILE A 9 11.90 13.12 -20.30
C ILE A 9 13.12 13.61 -21.09
N LEU A 10 12.84 14.26 -22.21
CA LEU A 10 13.82 14.88 -23.11
C LEU A 10 14.99 13.95 -23.50
N GLU A 11 16.06 13.92 -22.71
CA GLU A 11 17.31 13.21 -22.97
C GLU A 11 17.41 11.81 -22.31
N HIS A 12 16.48 11.47 -21.40
CA HIS A 12 16.48 10.17 -20.72
C HIS A 12 15.07 9.62 -20.48
N THR A 13 14.99 8.34 -20.13
CA THR A 13 13.75 7.67 -19.74
C THR A 13 13.73 7.45 -18.25
N GLU A 14 12.60 7.71 -17.60
CA GLU A 14 12.39 7.42 -16.18
C GLU A 14 11.24 6.45 -15.98
N GLU A 15 11.39 5.53 -15.03
CA GLU A 15 10.29 4.71 -14.54
C GLU A 15 9.52 5.49 -13.47
N VAL A 16 8.30 5.88 -13.79
CA VAL A 16 7.42 6.56 -12.84
C VAL A 16 6.32 5.62 -12.38
N PHE A 17 5.82 5.86 -11.17
CA PHE A 17 4.63 5.18 -10.68
C PHE A 17 3.43 5.47 -11.60
N ASP A 18 2.71 4.41 -11.98
CA ASP A 18 1.48 4.55 -12.75
C ASP A 18 0.25 4.39 -11.84
N LYS A 19 0.13 3.22 -11.20
CA LYS A 19 -1.03 2.88 -10.35
C LYS A 19 -0.74 1.69 -9.43
N LEU A 20 -1.58 1.52 -8.42
CA LEU A 20 -1.69 0.27 -7.66
C LEU A 20 -2.94 -0.49 -8.11
N THR A 21 -2.85 -1.81 -8.15
CA THR A 21 -3.99 -2.70 -8.29
C THR A 21 -4.20 -3.45 -7.00
N CYS A 22 -5.44 -3.52 -6.51
CA CYS A 22 -5.79 -4.26 -5.31
C CYS A 22 -5.67 -5.76 -5.56
N ASP A 23 -4.82 -6.43 -4.79
CA ASP A 23 -4.56 -7.87 -4.90
C ASP A 23 -5.76 -8.75 -4.49
N VAL A 24 -6.81 -8.15 -3.90
CA VAL A 24 -8.02 -8.84 -3.45
C VAL A 24 -9.17 -8.73 -4.47
N CYS A 25 -9.40 -7.54 -5.04
CA CYS A 25 -10.56 -7.28 -5.90
C CYS A 25 -10.22 -6.73 -7.28
N GLY A 26 -8.96 -6.43 -7.58
CA GLY A 26 -8.53 -5.86 -8.85
C GLY A 26 -8.85 -4.37 -9.04
N ALA A 27 -9.39 -3.68 -8.03
CA ALA A 27 -9.61 -2.23 -8.11
C ALA A 27 -8.29 -1.49 -8.29
N GLU A 28 -8.29 -0.42 -9.08
CA GLU A 28 -7.10 0.38 -9.36
C GLU A 28 -7.07 1.65 -8.52
N SER A 29 -5.89 2.05 -8.07
CA SER A 29 -5.65 3.36 -7.45
C SER A 29 -5.48 4.41 -8.52
N HIS A 30 -5.68 5.65 -8.11
CA HIS A 30 -5.26 6.80 -8.88
C HIS A 30 -3.79 7.14 -8.56
N TRP A 31 -3.32 8.21 -9.21
CA TRP A 31 -1.99 8.80 -9.05
C TRP A 31 -1.52 8.85 -7.58
N ASP A 32 -0.21 8.75 -7.36
CA ASP A 32 0.43 8.84 -6.03
C ASP A 32 -0.11 7.86 -4.97
N GLU A 33 -0.37 6.61 -5.38
CA GLU A 33 -0.88 5.54 -4.50
C GLU A 33 -2.22 5.89 -3.80
N ASN A 34 -2.96 6.87 -4.34
CA ASN A 34 -4.22 7.34 -3.77
C ASN A 34 -5.41 6.51 -4.27
N TRP A 35 -6.12 5.87 -3.36
CA TRP A 35 -7.34 5.12 -3.66
C TRP A 35 -8.60 5.99 -3.74
N SER A 36 -8.49 7.28 -3.43
CA SER A 36 -9.60 8.21 -3.56
C SER A 36 -9.76 8.69 -5.00
N SER A 37 -11.01 8.79 -5.46
CA SER A 37 -11.37 9.42 -6.73
C SER A 37 -11.79 10.89 -6.58
N ALA A 38 -11.88 11.40 -5.35
CA ALA A 38 -12.31 12.76 -5.05
C ALA A 38 -11.13 13.63 -4.62
N GLU A 39 -10.96 14.80 -5.25
CA GLU A 39 -10.11 15.88 -4.76
C GLU A 39 -10.86 16.65 -3.65
N PRO A 40 -10.23 17.01 -2.52
CA PRO A 40 -8.83 16.82 -2.12
C PRO A 40 -8.59 15.59 -1.21
N GLU A 41 -9.43 14.54 -1.30
CA GLU A 41 -9.35 13.39 -0.39
C GLU A 41 -8.15 12.49 -0.72
N LYS A 42 -7.35 12.17 0.29
CA LYS A 42 -6.29 11.15 0.19
C LYS A 42 -6.68 9.90 0.99
N LYS A 43 -6.73 8.75 0.32
CA LYS A 43 -6.99 7.44 0.93
C LYS A 43 -5.86 6.50 0.57
N MET A 44 -5.10 6.05 1.57
CA MET A 44 -3.99 5.13 1.39
C MET A 44 -4.15 3.92 2.30
N THR A 45 -3.60 2.80 1.87
CA THR A 45 -3.61 1.54 2.62
C THR A 45 -2.33 0.77 2.31
N THR A 46 -1.61 0.39 3.36
CA THR A 46 -0.33 -0.33 3.27
C THR A 46 -0.39 -1.56 4.17
N ILE A 47 -0.07 -2.73 3.61
CA ILE A 47 0.18 -3.96 4.36
C ILE A 47 1.59 -4.38 4.02
N GLN A 48 2.49 -4.28 4.98
CA GLN A 48 3.90 -4.57 4.81
C GLN A 48 4.41 -5.36 6.02
N LEU A 49 5.17 -6.41 5.74
CA LEU A 49 6.01 -7.12 6.69
C LEU A 49 7.46 -6.83 6.32
N GLU A 50 8.25 -6.41 7.29
CA GLU A 50 9.69 -6.20 7.16
C GLU A 50 10.41 -7.11 8.15
N GLU A 51 11.34 -7.90 7.64
CA GLU A 51 12.13 -8.85 8.40
C GLU A 51 13.60 -8.52 8.20
N GLU A 52 14.29 -8.18 9.29
CA GLU A 52 15.69 -7.79 9.28
C GLU A 52 16.56 -8.81 10.01
N GLU A 53 17.66 -9.21 9.37
CA GLU A 53 18.70 -10.04 9.96
C GLU A 53 20.01 -9.28 9.95
N SER A 54 20.64 -9.15 11.13
CA SER A 54 21.94 -8.48 11.28
C SER A 54 23.02 -9.51 11.56
N PHE A 55 24.03 -9.58 10.68
CA PHE A 55 25.21 -10.41 10.86
C PHE A 55 26.45 -9.54 11.12
N PRO A 56 27.54 -10.10 11.71
CA PRO A 56 28.78 -9.36 11.95
C PRO A 56 29.41 -8.73 10.69
N ASN A 57 29.07 -9.26 9.50
CA ASN A 57 29.66 -8.86 8.22
C ASN A 57 28.70 -8.03 7.36
N GLY A 58 27.53 -7.66 7.88
CA GLY A 58 26.46 -6.98 7.14
C GLY A 58 25.09 -7.54 7.50
N GLY A 59 24.03 -6.79 7.20
CA GLY A 59 22.65 -7.20 7.40
C GLY A 59 21.91 -7.44 6.10
N GLN A 60 20.76 -8.09 6.19
CA GLN A 60 19.80 -8.24 5.11
C GLN A 60 18.41 -7.86 5.62
N SER A 61 17.62 -7.21 4.77
CA SER A 61 16.19 -6.96 5.01
C SER A 61 15.38 -7.59 3.89
N THR A 62 14.26 -8.21 4.25
CA THR A 62 13.26 -8.71 3.31
C THR A 62 11.95 -7.98 3.59
N GLN A 63 11.41 -7.33 2.57
CA GLN A 63 10.12 -6.67 2.63
C GLN A 63 9.09 -7.43 1.80
N THR A 64 8.01 -7.84 2.44
CA THR A 64 6.84 -8.44 1.79
C THR A 64 5.67 -7.47 1.87
N GLN A 65 5.14 -7.05 0.72
CA GLN A 65 4.07 -6.06 0.64
C GLN A 65 2.87 -6.58 -0.14
N PHE A 66 1.66 -6.29 0.36
CA PHE A 66 0.41 -6.47 -0.38
C PHE A 66 -0.26 -5.11 -0.61
N HIS A 67 -0.84 -4.94 -1.80
CA HIS A 67 -1.61 -3.76 -2.15
C HIS A 67 -3.09 -4.07 -2.02
N ILE A 68 -3.75 -3.45 -1.03
CA ILE A 68 -5.17 -3.61 -0.79
C ILE A 68 -5.86 -2.25 -0.91
N CYS A 69 -7.07 -2.19 -1.45
CA CYS A 69 -7.85 -0.95 -1.44
C CYS A 69 -8.54 -0.76 -0.06
N PRO A 70 -8.95 0.48 0.29
CA PRO A 70 -9.61 0.77 1.57
C PRO A 70 -10.86 -0.07 1.84
N THR A 71 -11.63 -0.37 0.79
CA THR A 71 -12.84 -1.20 0.90
C THR A 71 -12.48 -2.63 1.29
N CYS A 72 -11.52 -3.26 0.62
CA CYS A 72 -11.08 -4.61 0.95
C CYS A 72 -10.36 -4.67 2.30
N PHE A 73 -9.60 -3.63 2.67
CA PHE A 73 -9.02 -3.53 4.00
C PHE A 73 -10.10 -3.59 5.09
N LYS A 74 -11.14 -2.76 4.98
CA LYS A 74 -12.22 -2.71 5.99
C LYS A 74 -13.09 -3.98 5.98
N THR A 75 -13.53 -4.41 4.79
CA THR A 75 -14.54 -5.48 4.66
C THR A 75 -13.98 -6.89 4.71
N LYS A 76 -12.68 -7.07 4.43
CA LYS A 76 -12.03 -8.38 4.43
C LYS A 76 -11.02 -8.48 5.57
N LEU A 77 -9.99 -7.64 5.58
CA LEU A 77 -8.89 -7.79 6.53
C LEU A 77 -9.27 -7.38 7.96
N SER A 78 -9.79 -6.17 8.17
CA SER A 78 -10.26 -5.70 9.49
C SER A 78 -11.36 -6.60 10.02
N ALA A 79 -12.34 -6.93 9.17
CA ALA A 79 -13.43 -7.85 9.51
C ALA A 79 -12.91 -9.25 9.92
N TRP A 80 -11.83 -9.74 9.30
CA TRP A 80 -11.20 -11.00 9.68
C TRP A 80 -10.55 -10.90 11.07
N PHE A 81 -9.82 -9.81 11.36
CA PHE A 81 -9.22 -9.59 12.68
C PHE A 81 -10.27 -9.48 13.81
N GLU A 82 -11.35 -8.73 13.55
CA GLU A 82 -12.47 -8.56 14.49
C GLU A 82 -13.18 -9.89 14.76
N SER A 83 -13.45 -10.68 13.71
CA SER A 83 -14.17 -11.95 13.84
C SER A 83 -13.34 -13.08 14.46
N HIS A 84 -12.06 -13.20 14.13
CA HIS A 84 -11.23 -14.33 14.56
C HIS A 84 -10.49 -14.08 15.87
N ARG A 85 -10.17 -12.81 16.16
CA ARG A 85 -9.34 -12.45 17.32
C ARG A 85 -10.01 -11.45 18.25
N GLN A 86 -11.25 -11.04 17.98
CA GLN A 86 -11.94 -9.97 18.72
C GLN A 86 -11.08 -8.69 18.82
N ALA A 87 -10.17 -8.51 17.86
CA ALA A 87 -9.27 -7.38 17.83
C ALA A 87 -10.05 -6.12 17.44
N LYS A 88 -9.72 -4.99 18.05
CA LYS A 88 -10.32 -3.70 17.73
C LYS A 88 -9.26 -2.79 17.10
N PRO A 89 -9.57 -2.12 15.98
CA PRO A 89 -8.62 -1.19 15.37
C PRO A 89 -8.39 0.01 16.29
N THR A 90 -7.13 0.39 16.45
CA THR A 90 -6.77 1.67 17.07
C THR A 90 -6.92 2.78 16.05
N VAL A 91 -7.70 3.81 16.36
CA VAL A 91 -7.93 4.97 15.48
C VAL A 91 -7.34 6.21 16.12
N SER A 92 -6.30 6.77 15.50
CA SER A 92 -5.73 8.07 15.85
C SER A 92 -6.23 9.14 14.87
N LYS A 93 -6.45 10.36 15.37
CA LYS A 93 -6.83 11.52 14.56
C LYS A 93 -5.83 12.64 14.83
N SER A 94 -5.27 13.21 13.78
CA SER A 94 -4.49 14.45 13.82
C SER A 94 -5.18 15.50 12.96
N VAL A 95 -5.07 16.76 13.36
CA VAL A 95 -5.42 17.92 12.53
C VAL A 95 -4.09 18.53 12.11
N TRP A 96 -3.84 18.59 10.81
CA TRP A 96 -2.63 19.15 10.20
C TRP A 96 -2.96 20.42 9.42
#